data_AF-A0A926FBG5-F1
#
_entry.id   AF-A0A926FBG5-F1
#
_cell.length_a   1.000
_cell.length_b   1.000
_cell.length_c   1.000
_cell.angle_alpha   90.00
_cell.angle_beta   90.00
_cell.angle_gamma   90.00
#
_symmetry.space_group_name_H-M   'P 1'
#
loop_
_entity.id
_entity.type
_entity.pdbx_description
1 polymer ?
#
loop_
_entity_poly.entity_id
_entity_poly.type
_entity_poly.pdbx_seq_one_letter_code
_entity_poly.pdbx_strand_id
1 'polypeptide(L)'
;MKNSIWGILSQIVVCVLSLFSRRVMIDTIGVEGVGLNAFLTSVITMLSLAELGIGTAIVYHMYLPLANGDTVQIKRLMNFYKTVYRAIAAAILVLGLILLPFMPKMAGDTSYSKSYISLIFVLFLLQTTSSYFFTYKRSLLSADQKQYVITLFDLGYKIFTVVLGIAVLKFTHELAYYLILLIISTVGENVFLSKKVDKMYPYILEKSEKLPKKECIEIARDVKNIFVAKLSAVVTTSTDSILINVMVGTVQTGLYSNYNIILSTLSSAVNQFASSMRGSIGNLVASETKEHIERVLSRLLFIMFLIGSFCACCLTGLIDPFIALAFGKNLTLGRLTVYVCIFNLYMTAVEIPVWSMVTASGLFKADKYISLLGTAVNLLVSYFLGKSLGMAGILIGTSCTFVIKFTLKIILFYNKFLKLSCIKIFIKNLLFACVTFFECFAVTLLTGRISLSNPYAEFAVFAVISAVVPIASGIVLFFKTEEFEYSVNLFKNTLAHILKR
;
A
#
# COMPACT_ATOMS: atom_id res chain seq x y z
N MET A 1 20.42 2.00 -1.79
CA MET A 1 20.42 0.61 -2.32
C MET A 1 20.34 -0.44 -1.22
N LYS A 2 21.25 -0.48 -0.21
CA LYS A 2 21.16 -1.47 0.90
C LYS A 2 19.78 -1.49 1.59
N ASN A 3 19.22 -0.33 1.91
CA ASN A 3 17.88 -0.23 2.50
C ASN A 3 16.77 -0.71 1.54
N SER A 4 16.93 -0.49 0.24
CA SER A 4 15.98 -0.97 -0.79
C SER A 4 16.03 -2.50 -0.90
N ILE A 5 17.22 -3.11 -0.86
CA ILE A 5 17.39 -4.58 -0.93
C ILE A 5 16.78 -5.24 0.29
N TRP A 6 17.09 -4.75 1.51
CA TRP A 6 16.48 -5.27 2.73
C TRP A 6 14.96 -5.06 2.77
N GLY A 7 14.47 -3.93 2.27
CA GLY A 7 13.03 -3.67 2.12
C GLY A 7 12.35 -4.67 1.19
N ILE A 8 12.95 -4.93 0.02
CA ILE A 8 12.44 -5.92 -0.95
C ILE A 8 12.45 -7.33 -0.34
N LEU A 9 13.54 -7.73 0.31
CA LEU A 9 13.67 -9.04 0.93
C LEU A 9 12.63 -9.25 2.04
N SER A 10 12.41 -8.24 2.88
CA SER A 10 11.34 -8.24 3.88
C SER A 10 9.95 -8.38 3.23
N GLN A 11 9.72 -7.70 2.11
CA GLN A 11 8.45 -7.78 1.40
C GLN A 11 8.20 -9.19 0.82
N ILE A 12 9.24 -9.85 0.31
CA ILE A 12 9.15 -11.24 -0.18
C ILE A 12 8.76 -12.18 0.97
N VAL A 13 9.44 -12.10 2.11
CA VAL A 13 9.13 -12.95 3.29
C VAL A 13 7.68 -12.74 3.74
N VAL A 14 7.24 -11.48 3.83
CA VAL A 14 5.86 -11.14 4.19
C VAL A 14 4.85 -11.66 3.17
N CYS A 15 5.15 -11.56 1.88
CA CYS A 15 4.28 -12.07 0.81
C CYS A 15 4.11 -13.59 0.93
N VAL A 16 5.22 -14.33 1.07
CA VAL A 16 5.22 -15.79 1.21
C VAL A 16 4.39 -16.21 2.42
N LEU A 17 4.60 -15.61 3.59
CA LEU A 17 3.80 -15.88 4.79
C LEU A 17 2.31 -15.58 4.58
N SER A 18 1.98 -14.50 3.87
CA SER A 18 0.60 -14.11 3.59
C SER A 18 -0.08 -15.09 2.62
N LEU A 19 0.63 -15.59 1.62
CA LEU A 19 0.14 -16.60 0.68
C LEU A 19 -0.14 -17.94 1.39
N PHE A 20 0.78 -18.40 2.24
CA PHE A 20 0.58 -19.63 3.02
C PHE A 20 -0.61 -19.49 3.98
N SER A 21 -0.68 -18.39 4.74
CA SER A 21 -1.82 -18.12 5.63
C SER A 21 -3.13 -18.06 4.85
N ARG A 22 -3.14 -17.40 3.68
CA ARG A 22 -4.32 -17.31 2.82
C ARG A 22 -4.77 -18.69 2.35
N ARG A 23 -3.86 -19.55 1.92
CA ARG A 23 -4.18 -20.91 1.48
C ARG A 23 -4.89 -21.70 2.58
N VAL A 24 -4.33 -21.70 3.79
CA VAL A 24 -4.93 -22.40 4.93
C VAL A 24 -6.31 -21.84 5.27
N MET A 25 -6.51 -20.52 5.24
CA MET A 25 -7.83 -19.94 5.44
C MET A 25 -8.84 -20.41 4.38
N ILE A 26 -8.46 -20.42 3.10
CA ILE A 26 -9.35 -20.89 2.02
C ILE A 26 -9.74 -22.36 2.26
N ASP A 27 -8.76 -23.21 2.58
CA ASP A 27 -8.99 -24.66 2.78
C ASP A 27 -9.83 -24.96 4.05
N THR A 28 -9.84 -24.07 5.05
CA THR A 28 -10.51 -24.31 6.35
C THR A 28 -11.84 -23.59 6.49
N ILE A 29 -11.90 -22.28 6.22
CA ILE A 29 -13.09 -21.44 6.41
C ILE A 29 -13.75 -21.02 5.10
N GLY A 30 -13.18 -21.41 3.95
CA GLY A 30 -13.71 -21.10 2.63
C GLY A 30 -13.47 -19.67 2.14
N VAL A 31 -13.80 -19.45 0.87
CA VAL A 31 -13.62 -18.16 0.18
C VAL A 31 -14.50 -17.07 0.78
N GLU A 32 -15.69 -17.44 1.24
CA GLU A 32 -16.64 -16.53 1.87
C GLU A 32 -16.10 -16.03 3.22
N GLY A 33 -15.56 -16.91 4.08
CA GLY A 33 -14.91 -16.50 5.33
C GLY A 33 -13.68 -15.62 5.09
N VAL A 34 -12.90 -15.93 4.07
CA VAL A 34 -11.79 -15.08 3.60
C VAL A 34 -12.27 -13.70 3.16
N GLY A 35 -13.37 -13.65 2.40
CA GLY A 35 -14.01 -12.42 1.97
C GLY A 35 -14.51 -11.58 3.14
N LEU A 36 -15.14 -12.22 4.13
CA LEU A 36 -15.62 -11.55 5.34
C LEU A 36 -14.45 -10.96 6.13
N ASN A 37 -13.37 -11.73 6.30
CA ASN A 37 -12.15 -11.27 6.94
C ASN A 37 -11.55 -10.06 6.22
N ALA A 38 -11.47 -10.10 4.88
CA ALA A 38 -10.95 -8.98 4.09
C ALA A 38 -11.84 -7.73 4.19
N PHE A 39 -13.16 -7.88 4.07
CA PHE A 39 -14.14 -6.81 4.22
C PHE A 39 -14.03 -6.11 5.59
N LEU A 40 -14.05 -6.88 6.68
CA LEU A 40 -13.98 -6.31 8.04
C LEU A 40 -12.63 -5.65 8.30
N THR A 41 -11.53 -6.19 7.76
CA THR A 41 -10.22 -5.55 7.81
C THR A 41 -10.24 -4.18 7.12
N SER A 42 -10.90 -4.05 5.97
CA SER A 42 -11.03 -2.76 5.26
C SER A 42 -11.88 -1.75 6.04
N VAL A 43 -12.99 -2.18 6.66
CA VAL A 43 -13.81 -1.30 7.51
C VAL A 43 -13.01 -0.77 8.71
N ILE A 44 -12.24 -1.63 9.36
CA ILE A 44 -11.40 -1.27 10.50
C ILE A 44 -10.25 -0.35 10.09
N THR A 45 -9.65 -0.60 8.92
CA THR A 45 -8.65 0.29 8.33
C THR A 45 -9.25 1.68 8.07
N MET A 46 -10.50 1.74 7.62
CA MET A 46 -11.21 3.01 7.47
C MET A 46 -11.51 3.68 8.82
N LEU A 47 -11.81 2.94 9.90
CA LEU A 47 -11.95 3.52 11.24
C LEU A 47 -10.63 4.06 11.80
N SER A 48 -9.50 3.42 11.44
CA SER A 48 -8.17 3.89 11.82
C SER A 48 -7.81 5.27 11.25
N LEU A 49 -8.63 5.82 10.33
CA LEU A 49 -8.60 7.22 9.91
C LEU A 49 -8.47 8.19 11.07
N ALA A 50 -9.11 7.90 12.20
CA ALA A 50 -9.04 8.70 13.42
C ALA A 50 -7.60 8.95 13.93
N GLU A 51 -6.63 8.08 13.61
CA GLU A 51 -5.23 8.25 13.98
C GLU A 51 -4.42 9.08 12.96
N LEU A 52 -4.81 9.08 11.68
CA LEU A 52 -3.84 9.39 10.61
C LEU A 52 -3.23 10.78 10.74
N GLY A 53 -1.92 10.80 10.99
CA GLY A 53 -1.10 12.00 11.12
C GLY A 53 -0.49 12.18 12.50
N ILE A 54 -1.11 11.60 13.53
CA ILE A 54 -0.66 11.71 14.91
C ILE A 54 0.71 11.05 15.10
N GLY A 55 0.88 9.80 14.68
CA GLY A 55 2.18 9.12 14.79
C GLY A 55 3.34 9.84 14.08
N THR A 56 3.09 10.51 12.96
CA THR A 56 4.12 11.25 12.21
C THR A 56 4.48 12.57 12.89
N ALA A 57 3.49 13.34 13.36
CA ALA A 57 3.73 14.56 14.12
C ALA A 57 4.49 14.25 15.42
N ILE A 58 4.12 13.16 16.09
CA ILE A 58 4.78 12.68 17.30
C ILE A 58 6.28 12.49 17.09
N VAL A 59 6.65 11.74 16.05
CA VAL A 59 8.06 11.46 15.73
C VAL A 59 8.82 12.76 15.44
N TYR A 60 8.19 13.67 14.69
CA TYR A 60 8.78 14.96 14.36
C TYR A 60 9.09 15.81 15.60
N HIS A 61 8.11 16.00 16.50
CA HIS A 61 8.30 16.81 17.71
C HIS A 61 9.21 16.15 18.76
N MET A 62 9.45 14.84 18.67
CA MET A 62 10.38 14.15 19.55
C MET A 62 11.85 14.26 19.12
N TYR A 63 12.15 14.59 17.85
CA TYR A 63 13.55 14.64 17.37
C TYR A 63 14.43 15.62 18.14
N LEU A 64 13.97 16.87 18.33
CA LEU A 64 14.76 17.91 18.99
C LEU A 64 14.98 17.61 20.49
N PRO A 65 13.94 17.23 21.27
CA PRO A 65 14.14 16.81 22.66
C PRO A 65 15.08 15.61 22.82
N LEU A 66 15.01 14.62 21.92
CA LEU A 66 15.92 13.46 21.93
C LEU A 66 17.36 13.87 21.62
N ALA A 67 17.57 14.71 20.61
CA ALA A 67 18.90 15.20 20.24
C ALA A 67 19.56 16.02 21.35
N ASN A 68 18.77 16.80 22.09
CA ASN A 68 19.24 17.63 23.19
C ASN A 68 19.31 16.88 24.54
N GLY A 69 18.85 15.63 24.60
CA GLY A 69 18.77 14.88 25.86
C GLY A 69 17.77 15.47 26.87
N ASP A 70 16.78 16.23 26.41
CA ASP A 70 15.78 16.88 27.27
C ASP A 70 14.73 15.87 27.74
N THR A 71 15.09 15.12 28.78
CA THR A 71 14.23 14.09 29.38
C THR A 71 12.94 14.68 29.95
N VAL A 72 12.93 15.94 30.40
CA VAL A 72 11.71 16.59 30.93
C VAL A 72 10.71 16.80 29.80
N GLN A 73 11.16 17.33 28.68
CA GLN A 73 10.32 17.55 27.51
C GLN A 73 9.86 16.22 26.89
N ILE A 74 10.73 15.21 26.80
CA ILE A 74 10.34 13.87 26.34
C ILE A 74 9.23 13.30 27.25
N LYS A 75 9.36 13.41 28.58
CA LYS A 75 8.32 12.98 29.53
C LYS A 75 6.99 13.68 29.27
N ARG A 76 6.99 15.00 29.06
CA ARG A 76 5.78 15.80 28.79
C ARG A 76 5.09 15.37 27.51
N LEU A 77 5.87 15.20 26.43
CA LEU A 77 5.41 14.71 25.14
C LEU A 77 4.83 13.29 25.26
N MET A 78 5.52 12.38 25.94
CA MET A 78 5.05 11.01 26.14
C MET A 78 3.73 10.94 26.91
N ASN A 79 3.55 11.77 27.94
CA ASN A 79 2.31 11.86 28.70
C ASN A 79 1.15 12.43 27.85
N PHE A 80 1.43 13.48 27.07
CA PHE A 80 0.49 14.04 26.12
C PHE A 80 0.06 12.99 25.08
N TYR A 81 1.00 12.31 24.44
CA TYR A 81 0.72 11.32 23.41
C TYR A 81 0.00 10.08 23.95
N LYS A 82 0.33 9.63 25.16
CA LYS A 82 -0.44 8.58 25.85
C LYS A 82 -1.92 8.98 26.00
N THR A 83 -2.19 10.24 26.31
CA THR A 83 -3.56 10.76 26.43
C THR A 83 -4.25 10.82 25.06
N VAL A 84 -3.54 11.33 24.04
CA VAL A 84 -4.04 11.40 22.66
C VAL A 84 -4.39 10.01 22.12
N TYR A 85 -3.51 9.02 22.25
CA TYR A 85 -3.78 7.67 21.76
C TYR A 85 -4.92 6.96 22.50
N ARG A 86 -5.12 7.25 23.79
CA ARG A 86 -6.30 6.78 24.53
C ARG A 86 -7.59 7.42 24.01
N ALA A 87 -7.56 8.70 23.67
CA ALA A 87 -8.69 9.37 23.04
C ALA A 87 -8.99 8.79 21.64
N ILE A 88 -7.97 8.47 20.86
CA ILE A 88 -8.12 7.77 19.56
C ILE A 88 -8.72 6.38 19.76
N ALA A 89 -8.22 5.60 20.72
CA ALA A 89 -8.75 4.28 21.04
C ALA A 89 -10.25 4.38 21.41
N ALA A 90 -10.62 5.35 22.25
CA ALA A 90 -12.02 5.60 22.60
C ALA A 90 -12.86 6.02 21.37
N ALA A 91 -12.33 6.90 20.53
CA ALA A 91 -13.02 7.34 19.31
C ALA A 91 -13.26 6.18 18.34
N ILE A 92 -12.25 5.33 18.10
CA ILE A 92 -12.37 4.14 17.24
C ILE A 92 -13.39 3.16 17.83
N LEU A 93 -13.36 2.92 19.14
CA LEU A 93 -14.33 2.07 19.80
C LEU A 93 -15.76 2.60 19.65
N VAL A 94 -15.99 3.89 19.90
CA VAL A 94 -17.31 4.51 19.77
C VAL A 94 -17.80 4.47 18.31
N LEU A 95 -16.97 4.87 17.35
CA LEU A 95 -17.31 4.82 15.93
C LEU A 95 -17.56 3.38 15.46
N GLY A 96 -16.75 2.42 15.93
CA GLY A 96 -16.95 1.01 15.66
C GLY A 96 -18.28 0.50 16.20
N LEU A 97 -18.63 0.84 17.44
CA LEU A 97 -19.92 0.47 18.04
C LEU A 97 -21.12 1.12 17.30
N ILE A 98 -20.96 2.34 16.79
CA ILE A 98 -21.97 2.98 15.93
C ILE A 98 -22.13 2.22 14.60
N LEU A 99 -21.04 1.70 14.04
CA LEU A 99 -21.07 0.91 12.80
C LEU A 99 -21.58 -0.53 13.00
N LEU A 100 -21.42 -1.11 14.19
CA LEU A 100 -21.80 -2.48 14.54
C LEU A 100 -23.18 -2.92 14.01
N PRO A 101 -24.30 -2.17 14.19
CA PRO A 101 -25.61 -2.58 13.68
C PRO A 101 -25.71 -2.60 12.15
N PHE A 102 -24.84 -1.89 11.44
CA PHE A 102 -24.82 -1.85 9.98
C PHE A 102 -23.97 -2.99 9.39
N MET A 103 -23.07 -3.60 10.17
CA MET A 103 -22.15 -4.63 9.68
C MET A 103 -22.84 -5.83 9.02
N PRO A 104 -23.89 -6.44 9.60
CA PRO A 104 -24.57 -7.55 8.94
C PRO A 104 -25.23 -7.16 7.63
N LYS A 105 -25.71 -5.91 7.51
CA LYS A 105 -26.31 -5.42 6.26
C LYS A 105 -25.25 -5.13 5.19
N MET A 106 -24.10 -4.58 5.58
CA MET A 106 -23.00 -4.27 4.67
C MET A 106 -22.21 -5.52 4.25
N ALA A 107 -22.20 -6.56 5.08
CA ALA A 107 -21.65 -7.86 4.71
C ALA A 107 -22.40 -8.47 3.51
N GLY A 108 -23.69 -8.15 3.35
CA GLY A 108 -24.52 -8.62 2.25
C GLY A 108 -25.05 -10.04 2.46
N ASP A 109 -25.42 -10.70 1.37
CA ASP A 109 -25.90 -12.08 1.39
C ASP A 109 -24.73 -13.03 1.62
N THR A 110 -24.54 -13.39 2.89
CA THR A 110 -23.54 -14.38 3.32
C THR A 110 -24.22 -15.54 4.05
N SER A 111 -23.61 -16.72 4.00
CA SER A 111 -24.03 -17.91 4.76
C SER A 111 -23.89 -17.72 6.28
N TYR A 112 -23.10 -16.74 6.71
CA TYR A 112 -22.89 -16.44 8.12
C TYR A 112 -24.10 -15.74 8.75
N SER A 113 -24.43 -16.14 9.97
CA SER A 113 -25.48 -15.47 10.74
C SER A 113 -25.10 -14.01 11.05
N LYS A 114 -26.12 -13.15 11.16
CA LYS A 114 -25.93 -11.73 11.52
C LYS A 114 -25.15 -11.57 12.83
N SER A 115 -25.46 -12.41 13.82
CA SER A 115 -24.78 -12.43 15.11
C SER A 115 -23.30 -12.80 14.98
N TYR A 116 -22.97 -13.75 14.11
CA TYR A 116 -21.58 -14.13 13.86
C TYR A 116 -20.80 -12.99 13.22
N ILE A 117 -21.36 -12.32 12.21
CA ILE A 117 -20.71 -11.16 11.56
C ILE A 117 -20.44 -10.06 12.60
N SER A 118 -21.43 -9.75 13.44
CA SER A 118 -21.26 -8.78 14.53
C SER A 118 -20.17 -9.21 15.54
N LEU A 119 -20.11 -10.49 15.92
CA LEU A 119 -19.07 -11.03 16.80
C LEU A 119 -17.67 -10.84 16.18
N ILE A 120 -17.47 -11.27 14.94
CA ILE A 120 -16.20 -11.14 14.22
C ILE A 120 -15.78 -9.67 14.12
N PHE A 121 -16.70 -8.76 13.82
CA PHE A 121 -16.40 -7.33 13.79
C PHE A 121 -15.99 -6.78 15.16
N VAL A 122 -16.66 -7.19 16.26
CA VAL A 122 -16.26 -6.79 17.62
C VAL A 122 -14.86 -7.30 17.97
N LEU A 123 -14.52 -8.53 17.57
CA LEU A 123 -13.17 -9.07 17.76
C LEU A 123 -12.11 -8.21 17.07
N PHE A 124 -12.33 -7.85 15.80
CA PHE A 124 -11.46 -6.90 15.10
C PHE A 124 -11.39 -5.54 15.78
N LEU A 125 -12.52 -4.99 16.21
CA LEU A 125 -12.58 -3.68 16.87
C LEU A 125 -11.76 -3.68 18.17
N LEU A 126 -11.86 -4.75 18.96
CA LEU A 126 -11.07 -4.93 20.18
C LEU A 126 -9.57 -5.09 19.86
N GLN A 127 -9.22 -5.86 18.83
CA GLN A 127 -7.84 -5.99 18.36
C GLN A 127 -7.22 -4.62 18.07
N THR A 128 -7.91 -3.83 17.26
CA THR A 128 -7.40 -2.54 16.81
C THR A 128 -7.35 -1.55 17.96
N THR A 129 -8.43 -1.42 18.72
CA THR A 129 -8.51 -0.50 19.87
C THR A 129 -7.45 -0.80 20.93
N SER A 130 -7.20 -2.07 21.22
CA SER A 130 -6.20 -2.48 22.23
C SER A 130 -4.76 -2.10 21.85
N SER A 131 -4.44 -2.14 20.55
CA SER A 131 -3.10 -1.80 20.05
C SER A 131 -2.74 -0.33 20.31
N TYR A 132 -3.71 0.58 20.22
CA TYR A 132 -3.51 2.02 20.41
C TYR A 132 -3.01 2.41 21.80
N PHE A 133 -3.31 1.62 22.83
CA PHE A 133 -2.81 1.90 24.19
C PHE A 133 -1.29 1.86 24.29
N PHE A 134 -0.60 1.23 23.33
CA PHE A 134 0.84 1.01 23.34
C PHE A 134 1.59 1.77 22.23
N THR A 135 0.88 2.30 21.22
CA THR A 135 1.49 2.93 20.04
C THR A 135 2.43 4.10 20.37
N TYR A 136 2.16 4.88 21.43
CA TYR A 136 3.02 6.00 21.82
C TYR A 136 4.48 5.59 22.14
N LYS A 137 4.68 4.38 22.67
CA LYS A 137 6.02 3.82 22.93
C LYS A 137 6.73 3.37 21.65
N ARG A 138 5.97 2.86 20.68
CA ARG A 138 6.49 2.59 19.32
C ARG A 138 6.97 3.88 18.66
N SER A 139 6.21 4.96 18.81
CA SER A 139 6.61 6.27 18.25
C SER A 139 7.92 6.80 18.86
N LEU A 140 8.16 6.59 20.16
CA LEU A 140 9.43 6.97 20.81
C LEU A 140 10.63 6.22 20.20
N LEU A 141 10.53 4.89 20.04
CA LEU A 141 11.58 4.10 19.38
C LEU A 141 11.84 4.56 17.95
N SER A 142 10.78 4.91 17.21
CA SER A 142 10.91 5.42 15.85
C SER A 142 11.63 6.77 15.81
N ALA A 143 11.28 7.69 16.73
CA ALA A 143 11.94 8.99 16.86
C ALA A 143 13.41 8.89 17.27
N ASP A 144 13.75 7.91 18.12
CA ASP A 144 15.13 7.61 18.53
C ASP A 144 15.89 6.76 17.49
N GLN A 145 15.39 6.66 16.26
CA GLN A 145 15.98 5.90 15.14
C GLN A 145 16.18 4.39 15.43
N LYS A 146 15.48 3.83 16.41
CA LYS A 146 15.52 2.41 16.79
C LYS A 146 14.40 1.59 16.14
N GLN A 147 14.05 1.95 14.90
CA GLN A 147 13.02 1.25 14.11
C GLN A 147 13.33 -0.25 13.96
N TYR A 148 14.61 -0.63 13.93
CA TYR A 148 15.03 -2.03 13.86
C TYR A 148 14.50 -2.88 15.04
N VAL A 149 14.34 -2.30 16.23
CA VAL A 149 13.78 -2.99 17.40
C VAL A 149 12.32 -3.33 17.15
N ILE A 150 11.55 -2.39 16.60
CA ILE A 150 10.16 -2.61 16.21
C ILE A 150 10.10 -3.70 15.15
N THR A 151 10.89 -3.59 14.08
CA THR A 151 10.91 -4.58 12.98
C THR A 151 11.23 -5.99 13.45
N LEU A 152 12.17 -6.17 14.39
CA LEU A 152 12.50 -7.49 14.93
C LEU A 152 11.34 -8.11 15.72
N PHE A 153 10.65 -7.31 16.55
CA PHE A 153 9.47 -7.76 17.27
C PHE A 153 8.33 -8.10 16.31
N ASP A 154 8.00 -7.19 15.39
CA ASP A 154 6.92 -7.37 14.41
C ASP A 154 7.16 -8.64 13.56
N LEU A 155 8.39 -8.88 13.10
CA LEU A 155 8.73 -10.08 12.30
C LEU A 155 8.60 -11.36 13.13
N GLY A 156 9.17 -11.38 14.34
CA GLY A 156 9.11 -12.54 15.23
C GLY A 156 7.67 -12.92 15.60
N TYR A 157 6.86 -11.94 15.98
CA TYR A 157 5.44 -12.14 16.32
C TYR A 157 4.61 -12.50 15.10
N LYS A 158 4.91 -11.96 13.92
CA LYS A 158 4.21 -12.33 12.69
C LYS A 158 4.45 -13.80 12.33
N ILE A 159 5.70 -14.28 12.40
CA ILE A 159 6.02 -15.69 12.17
C ILE A 159 5.28 -16.56 13.19
N PHE A 160 5.39 -16.23 14.48
CA PHE A 160 4.70 -16.94 15.57
C PHE A 160 3.19 -17.02 15.36
N THR A 161 2.56 -15.89 15.03
CA THR A 161 1.11 -15.79 14.85
C THR A 161 0.64 -16.56 13.62
N VAL A 162 1.40 -16.55 12.52
CA VAL A 162 1.07 -17.33 11.33
C VAL A 162 1.15 -18.83 11.64
N VAL A 163 2.22 -19.29 12.28
CA VAL A 163 2.40 -20.71 12.62
C VAL A 163 1.29 -21.21 13.55
N LEU A 164 1.01 -20.49 14.64
CA LEU A 164 -0.07 -20.84 15.55
C LEU A 164 -1.45 -20.69 14.91
N GLY A 165 -1.64 -19.67 14.08
CA GLY A 165 -2.89 -19.41 13.39
C GLY A 165 -3.25 -20.54 12.43
N ILE A 166 -2.26 -21.09 11.74
CA ILE A 166 -2.43 -22.28 10.91
C ILE A 166 -2.86 -23.48 11.76
N ALA A 167 -2.23 -23.69 12.92
CA ALA A 167 -2.62 -24.77 13.82
C ALA A 167 -4.08 -24.61 14.29
N VAL A 168 -4.44 -23.42 14.80
CA VAL A 168 -5.81 -23.10 15.25
C VAL A 168 -6.83 -23.33 14.14
N LEU A 169 -6.58 -22.83 12.92
CA LEU A 169 -7.49 -23.01 11.80
C LEU A 169 -7.66 -24.49 11.42
N LYS A 170 -6.57 -25.27 11.41
CA LYS A 170 -6.64 -26.71 11.09
C LYS A 170 -7.40 -27.53 12.13
N PHE A 171 -7.36 -27.16 13.41
CA PHE A 171 -8.07 -27.88 14.46
C PHE A 171 -9.52 -27.41 14.61
N THR A 172 -9.77 -26.10 14.53
CA THR A 172 -11.08 -25.53 14.84
C THR A 172 -11.97 -25.35 13.61
N HIS A 173 -11.38 -25.19 12.41
CA HIS A 173 -12.08 -24.82 11.17
C HIS A 173 -12.91 -23.53 11.29
N GLU A 174 -12.53 -22.63 12.21
CA GLU A 174 -13.38 -21.52 12.63
C GLU A 174 -12.60 -20.19 12.68
N LEU A 175 -13.12 -19.18 11.99
CA LEU A 175 -12.49 -17.86 11.86
C LEU A 175 -12.42 -17.13 13.22
N ALA A 176 -13.41 -17.30 14.09
CA ALA A 176 -13.44 -16.65 15.39
C ALA A 176 -12.22 -16.99 16.26
N TYR A 177 -11.82 -18.26 16.34
CA TYR A 177 -10.66 -18.68 17.13
C TYR A 177 -9.34 -18.15 16.55
N TYR A 178 -9.21 -18.12 15.23
CA TYR A 178 -8.07 -17.50 14.56
C TYR A 178 -7.94 -16.02 14.93
N LEU A 179 -9.06 -15.28 14.96
CA LEU A 179 -9.04 -13.86 15.35
C LEU A 179 -8.76 -13.65 16.84
N ILE A 180 -9.25 -14.53 17.72
CA ILE A 180 -8.91 -14.48 19.15
C ILE A 180 -7.40 -14.67 19.34
N LEU A 181 -6.80 -15.65 18.66
CA LEU A 181 -5.35 -15.81 18.66
C LEU A 181 -4.64 -14.56 18.13
N LEU A 182 -5.12 -14.00 17.01
CA LEU A 182 -4.55 -12.78 16.43
C LEU A 182 -4.60 -11.60 17.41
N ILE A 183 -5.68 -11.43 18.16
CA ILE A 183 -5.81 -10.44 19.24
C ILE A 183 -4.78 -10.69 20.33
N ILE A 184 -4.72 -11.91 20.86
CA ILE A 184 -3.80 -12.26 21.94
C ILE A 184 -2.35 -12.00 21.52
N SER A 185 -1.98 -12.43 20.32
CA SER A 185 -0.63 -12.20 19.78
C SER A 185 -0.33 -10.72 19.58
N THR A 186 -1.27 -9.94 19.03
CA THR A 186 -1.10 -8.49 18.80
C THR A 186 -0.95 -7.73 20.13
N VAL A 187 -1.79 -8.04 21.12
CA VAL A 187 -1.70 -7.42 22.46
C VAL A 187 -0.41 -7.85 23.15
N GLY A 188 -0.06 -9.14 23.06
CA GLY A 188 1.19 -9.67 23.58
C GLY A 188 2.40 -8.92 23.03
N GLU A 189 2.54 -8.85 21.70
CA GLU A 189 3.58 -8.11 21.00
C GLU A 189 3.74 -6.68 21.53
N ASN A 190 2.62 -5.94 21.59
CA ASN A 190 2.60 -4.57 22.07
C ASN A 190 3.01 -4.44 23.54
N VAL A 191 2.60 -5.39 24.41
CA VAL A 191 2.99 -5.42 25.83
C VAL A 191 4.48 -5.71 25.98
N PHE A 192 5.02 -6.73 25.30
CA PHE A 192 6.43 -7.09 25.41
C PHE A 192 7.35 -6.00 24.85
N LEU A 193 6.98 -5.40 23.71
CA LEU A 193 7.69 -4.24 23.17
C LEU A 193 7.62 -3.06 24.13
N SER A 194 6.45 -2.79 24.73
CA SER A 194 6.28 -1.72 25.70
C SER A 194 7.14 -1.89 26.94
N LYS A 195 7.30 -3.13 27.45
CA LYS A 195 8.22 -3.45 28.56
C LYS A 195 9.68 -3.23 28.15
N LYS A 196 10.04 -3.55 26.90
CA LYS A 196 11.38 -3.27 26.38
C LYS A 196 11.66 -1.76 26.33
N VAL A 197 10.69 -0.95 25.90
CA VAL A 197 10.80 0.52 25.92
C VAL A 197 10.93 1.04 27.34
N ASP A 198 10.13 0.53 28.28
CA ASP A 198 10.23 0.93 29.70
C ASP A 198 11.62 0.68 30.28
N LYS A 199 12.25 -0.44 29.90
CA LYS A 199 13.63 -0.75 30.31
C LYS A 199 14.66 0.15 29.62
N MET A 200 14.43 0.56 28.38
CA MET A 200 15.35 1.40 27.60
C MET A 200 15.27 2.88 27.98
N TYR A 201 14.10 3.35 28.42
CA TYR A 201 13.86 4.74 28.81
C TYR A 201 13.14 4.81 30.16
N PRO A 202 13.79 4.42 31.27
CA PRO A 202 13.12 4.36 32.59
C PRO A 202 12.46 5.68 33.01
N TYR A 203 13.06 6.81 32.61
CA TYR A 203 12.55 8.14 32.92
C TYR A 203 11.12 8.40 32.41
N ILE A 204 10.64 7.74 31.35
CA ILE A 204 9.27 7.96 30.84
C ILE A 204 8.18 7.43 31.79
N LEU A 205 8.56 6.63 32.80
CA LEU A 205 7.67 6.11 33.83
C LEU A 205 7.47 7.10 34.99
N GLU A 206 8.35 8.08 35.12
CA GLU A 206 8.26 9.11 36.15
C GLU A 206 7.07 10.04 35.90
N LYS A 207 6.60 10.73 36.96
CA LYS A 207 5.57 11.75 36.82
C LYS A 207 6.08 12.88 35.92
N SER A 208 5.17 13.36 35.08
CA SER A 208 5.43 14.46 34.14
C SER A 208 4.35 15.52 34.27
N GLU A 209 4.76 16.78 34.11
CA GLU A 209 3.83 17.89 33.94
C GLU A 209 3.08 17.80 32.61
N LYS A 210 2.00 18.58 32.48
CA LYS A 210 1.28 18.66 31.21
C LYS A 210 2.10 19.47 30.21
N LEU A 211 2.01 19.07 28.95
CA LEU A 211 2.58 19.84 27.85
C LEU A 211 1.93 21.24 27.80
N PRO A 212 2.71 22.32 27.58
CA PRO A 212 2.16 23.66 27.47
C PRO A 212 1.09 23.76 26.37
N LYS A 213 0.00 24.50 26.62
CA LYS A 213 -1.12 24.63 25.68
C LYS A 213 -0.69 25.09 24.29
N LYS A 214 0.31 25.98 24.22
CA LYS A 214 0.86 26.49 22.95
C LYS A 214 1.43 25.37 22.08
N GLU A 215 2.22 24.48 22.68
CA GLU A 215 2.80 23.33 21.99
C GLU A 215 1.73 22.31 21.60
N CYS A 216 0.71 22.09 22.44
CA CYS A 216 -0.45 21.28 22.05
C CYS A 216 -1.15 21.80 20.79
N ILE A 217 -1.31 23.12 20.67
CA ILE A 217 -1.94 23.78 19.51
C ILE A 217 -1.05 23.66 18.26
N GLU A 218 0.27 23.77 18.41
CA GLU A 218 1.23 23.54 17.33
C GLU A 218 1.15 22.10 16.81
N ILE A 219 1.22 21.11 17.71
CA ILE A 219 1.08 19.70 17.34
C ILE A 219 -0.27 19.44 16.64
N ALA A 220 -1.37 19.98 17.18
CA ALA A 220 -2.70 19.79 16.58
C ALA A 220 -2.80 20.37 15.16
N ARG A 221 -2.14 21.50 14.90
CA ARG A 221 -2.08 22.13 13.57
C ARG A 221 -1.33 21.24 12.57
N ASP A 222 -0.21 20.69 12.99
CA ASP A 222 0.62 19.84 12.14
C ASP A 222 -0.07 18.49 11.87
N VAL A 223 -0.71 17.91 12.89
CA VAL A 223 -1.58 16.72 12.74
C VAL A 223 -2.68 16.98 11.71
N LYS A 224 -3.38 18.12 11.78
CA LYS A 224 -4.44 18.47 10.83
C LYS A 224 -3.95 18.50 9.39
N ASN A 225 -2.76 19.04 9.15
CA ASN A 225 -2.18 19.12 7.80
C ASN A 225 -1.78 17.74 7.27
N ILE A 226 -1.22 16.87 8.13
CA ILE A 226 -0.83 15.52 7.75
C ILE A 226 -2.06 14.63 7.53
N PHE A 227 -3.13 14.82 8.32
CA PHE A 227 -4.38 14.07 8.24
C PHE A 227 -5.01 14.15 6.85
N VAL A 228 -5.12 15.35 6.26
CA VAL A 228 -5.80 15.55 4.96
C VAL A 228 -5.14 14.76 3.84
N ALA A 229 -3.81 14.76 3.77
CA ALA A 229 -3.08 14.04 2.73
C ALA A 229 -3.22 12.51 2.88
N LYS A 230 -3.16 12.03 4.13
CA LYS A 230 -3.29 10.61 4.47
C LYS A 230 -4.73 10.08 4.32
N LEU A 231 -5.73 10.91 4.63
CA LEU A 231 -7.14 10.61 4.47
C LEU A 231 -7.48 10.26 3.02
N SER A 232 -7.03 11.06 2.05
CA SER A 232 -7.29 10.81 0.63
C SER A 232 -6.80 9.44 0.18
N ALA A 233 -5.61 9.01 0.63
CA ALA A 233 -5.05 7.72 0.25
C ALA A 233 -5.83 6.53 0.86
N VAL A 234 -6.18 6.61 2.14
CA VAL A 234 -6.92 5.54 2.83
C VAL A 234 -8.35 5.44 2.32
N VAL A 235 -9.01 6.58 2.04
CA VAL A 235 -10.37 6.60 1.48
C VAL A 235 -10.40 5.90 0.12
N THR A 236 -9.48 6.23 -0.80
CA THR A 236 -9.46 5.59 -2.12
C THR A 236 -9.26 4.07 -2.02
N THR A 237 -8.32 3.60 -1.20
CA THR A 237 -7.97 2.18 -1.14
C THR A 237 -8.94 1.32 -0.33
N SER A 238 -9.44 1.83 0.80
CA SER A 238 -10.37 1.08 1.66
C SER A 238 -11.78 1.03 1.09
N THR A 239 -12.18 2.08 0.35
CA THR A 239 -13.54 2.15 -0.22
C THR A 239 -13.75 1.11 -1.31
N ASP A 240 -12.74 0.83 -2.16
CA ASP A 240 -12.86 -0.22 -3.19
C ASP A 240 -13.28 -1.56 -2.58
N SER A 241 -12.60 -2.00 -1.51
CA SER A 241 -12.91 -3.28 -0.86
C SER A 241 -14.29 -3.29 -0.19
N ILE A 242 -14.70 -2.17 0.41
CA ILE A 242 -16.03 -2.02 1.03
C ILE A 242 -17.12 -2.04 -0.04
N LEU A 243 -16.94 -1.32 -1.15
CA LEU A 243 -17.90 -1.27 -2.26
C LEU A 243 -18.02 -2.63 -2.96
N ILE A 244 -16.89 -3.33 -3.16
CA ILE A 244 -16.93 -4.69 -3.75
C ILE A 244 -17.79 -5.59 -2.87
N ASN A 245 -17.61 -5.54 -1.55
CA ASN A 245 -18.41 -6.36 -0.66
C ASN A 245 -19.90 -5.99 -0.68
N VAL A 246 -20.20 -4.70 -0.52
CA VAL A 246 -21.59 -4.21 -0.42
C VAL A 246 -22.36 -4.38 -1.73
N MET A 247 -21.71 -4.22 -2.88
CA MET A 247 -22.38 -4.17 -4.18
C MET A 247 -22.29 -5.48 -4.97
N VAL A 248 -21.25 -6.29 -4.74
CA VAL A 248 -20.98 -7.50 -5.52
C VAL A 248 -21.01 -8.75 -4.65
N GLY A 249 -20.64 -8.65 -3.38
CA GLY A 249 -20.77 -9.72 -2.39
C GLY A 249 -19.45 -10.27 -1.87
N THR A 250 -19.54 -11.01 -0.77
CA THR A 250 -18.38 -11.45 0.02
C THR A 250 -17.48 -12.45 -0.67
N VAL A 251 -18.03 -13.36 -1.48
CA VAL A 251 -17.20 -14.30 -2.27
C VAL A 251 -16.28 -13.52 -3.22
N GLN A 252 -16.80 -12.50 -3.91
CA GLN A 252 -16.03 -11.66 -4.82
C GLN A 252 -14.94 -10.86 -4.08
N THR A 253 -15.25 -10.36 -2.88
CA THR A 253 -14.23 -9.79 -1.97
C THR A 253 -13.13 -10.79 -1.66
N GLY A 254 -13.48 -12.05 -1.39
CA GLY A 254 -12.53 -13.13 -1.14
C GLY A 254 -11.60 -13.38 -2.31
N LEU A 255 -12.16 -13.50 -3.53
CA LEU A 255 -11.39 -13.64 -4.77
C LEU A 255 -10.45 -12.45 -4.99
N TYR A 256 -10.96 -11.22 -4.88
CA TYR A 256 -10.16 -10.00 -5.03
C TYR A 256 -9.01 -9.94 -4.02
N SER A 257 -9.26 -10.35 -2.78
CA SER A 257 -8.24 -10.35 -1.73
C SER A 257 -7.06 -11.30 -2.02
N ASN A 258 -7.26 -12.35 -2.83
CA ASN A 258 -6.20 -13.24 -3.26
C ASN A 258 -5.27 -12.55 -4.27
N TYR A 259 -5.85 -11.87 -5.25
CA TYR A 259 -5.11 -11.06 -6.22
C TYR A 259 -4.39 -9.90 -5.53
N ASN A 260 -5.05 -9.26 -4.56
CA ASN A 260 -4.50 -8.09 -3.89
C ASN A 260 -3.23 -8.39 -3.08
N ILE A 261 -3.00 -9.63 -2.61
CA ILE A 261 -1.72 -10.01 -1.97
C ILE A 261 -0.54 -9.81 -2.93
N ILE A 262 -0.73 -10.20 -4.19
CA ILE A 262 0.29 -10.09 -5.24
C ILE A 262 0.42 -8.64 -5.69
N LEU A 263 -0.71 -8.00 -6.00
CA LEU A 263 -0.75 -6.62 -6.49
C LEU A 263 -0.12 -5.65 -5.48
N SER A 264 -0.53 -5.71 -4.21
CA SER A 264 0.01 -4.83 -3.16
C SER A 264 1.50 -5.07 -2.89
N THR A 265 1.97 -6.31 -3.03
CA THR A 265 3.39 -6.66 -2.91
C THR A 265 4.20 -6.01 -4.03
N LEU A 266 3.73 -6.10 -5.28
CA LEU A 266 4.37 -5.45 -6.41
C LEU A 266 4.31 -3.93 -6.30
N SER A 267 3.16 -3.35 -5.96
CA SER A 267 3.02 -1.91 -5.70
C SER A 267 4.00 -1.43 -4.64
N SER A 268 4.20 -2.20 -3.57
CA SER A 268 5.15 -1.85 -2.49
C SER A 268 6.60 -1.87 -2.99
N ALA A 269 6.96 -2.88 -3.78
CA ALA A 269 8.29 -2.98 -4.39
C ALA A 269 8.56 -1.81 -5.35
N VAL A 270 7.58 -1.44 -6.19
CA VAL A 270 7.67 -0.31 -7.12
C VAL A 270 7.78 1.03 -6.36
N ASN A 271 7.01 1.22 -5.28
CA ASN A 271 7.07 2.44 -4.46
C ASN A 271 8.41 2.62 -3.72
N GLN A 272 9.20 1.55 -3.54
CA GLN A 272 10.53 1.63 -2.94
C GLN A 272 11.49 2.49 -3.79
N PHE A 273 11.26 2.58 -5.11
CA PHE A 273 12.02 3.45 -6.00
C PHE A 273 11.79 4.93 -5.69
N ALA A 274 10.53 5.34 -5.49
CA ALA A 274 10.18 6.71 -5.11
C ALA A 274 10.96 7.15 -3.85
N SER A 275 11.02 6.26 -2.85
CA SER A 275 11.77 6.51 -1.62
C SER A 275 13.26 6.72 -1.84
N SER A 276 13.87 6.03 -2.81
CA SER A 276 15.30 6.11 -3.10
C SER A 276 15.71 7.39 -3.84
N MET A 277 14.79 8.01 -4.57
CA MET A 277 15.08 9.19 -5.40
C MET A 277 14.81 10.52 -4.69
N ARG A 278 14.15 10.52 -3.52
CA ARG A 278 13.65 11.73 -2.84
C ARG A 278 14.71 12.84 -2.69
N GLY A 279 15.89 12.51 -2.16
CA GLY A 279 16.96 13.49 -1.97
C GLY A 279 17.53 14.04 -3.28
N SER A 280 17.76 13.15 -4.25
CA SER A 280 18.30 13.53 -5.58
C SER A 280 17.34 14.42 -6.36
N ILE A 281 16.03 14.11 -6.33
CA ILE A 281 15.00 14.94 -6.97
C ILE A 281 14.87 16.29 -6.26
N GLY A 282 14.94 16.32 -4.93
CA GLY A 282 14.93 17.57 -4.17
C GLY A 282 16.06 18.51 -4.56
N ASN A 283 17.30 17.98 -4.65
CA ASN A 283 18.45 18.76 -5.09
C ASN A 283 18.29 19.25 -6.53
N LEU A 284 17.94 18.35 -7.45
CA LEU A 284 17.70 18.64 -8.87
C LEU A 284 16.70 19.80 -9.05
N VAL A 285 15.57 19.76 -8.35
CA VAL A 285 14.52 20.79 -8.45
C VAL A 285 14.97 22.15 -7.87
N ALA A 286 15.92 22.14 -6.92
CA ALA A 286 16.42 23.35 -6.27
C ALA A 286 17.59 24.01 -7.00
N SER A 287 18.47 23.24 -7.65
CA SER A 287 19.75 23.73 -8.17
C SER A 287 19.87 23.77 -9.69
N GLU A 288 19.06 23.02 -10.43
CA GLU A 288 19.24 22.84 -11.88
C GLU A 288 18.31 23.69 -12.73
N THR A 289 18.64 23.80 -14.02
CA THR A 289 17.79 24.49 -14.99
C THR A 289 16.51 23.71 -15.27
N LYS A 290 15.45 24.43 -15.67
CA LYS A 290 14.13 23.83 -15.92
C LYS A 290 14.17 22.81 -17.05
N GLU A 291 14.99 23.06 -18.07
CA GLU A 291 15.23 22.14 -19.19
C GLU A 291 15.96 20.88 -18.73
N HIS A 292 16.90 20.99 -17.79
CA HIS A 292 17.56 19.83 -17.21
C HIS A 292 16.60 19.00 -16.36
N ILE A 293 15.77 19.66 -15.54
CA ILE A 293 14.71 19.02 -14.75
C ILE A 293 13.73 18.26 -15.65
N GLU A 294 13.30 18.86 -16.77
CA GLU A 294 12.43 18.20 -17.76
C GLU A 294 13.08 16.96 -18.36
N ARG A 295 14.37 17.05 -18.73
CA ARG A 295 15.13 15.93 -19.29
C ARG A 295 15.24 14.78 -18.30
N VAL A 296 15.51 15.07 -17.03
CA VAL A 296 15.54 14.05 -15.98
C VAL A 296 14.15 13.46 -15.73
N LEU A 297 13.09 14.27 -15.70
CA LEU A 297 11.71 13.76 -15.62
C LEU A 297 11.40 12.79 -16.76
N SER A 298 11.78 13.14 -18.00
CA SER A 298 11.61 12.28 -19.19
C SER A 298 12.35 10.94 -19.06
N ARG A 299 13.58 10.94 -18.54
CA ARG A 299 14.37 9.73 -18.27
C ARG A 299 13.76 8.87 -17.17
N LEU A 300 13.29 9.50 -16.08
CA LEU A 300 12.65 8.77 -14.97
C LEU A 300 11.30 8.16 -15.38
N LEU A 301 10.50 8.88 -16.17
CA LEU A 301 9.26 8.34 -16.74
C LEU A 301 9.53 7.13 -17.63
N PHE A 302 10.59 7.17 -18.44
CA PHE A 302 10.99 6.03 -19.26
C PHE A 302 11.38 4.81 -18.42
N ILE A 303 12.19 5.00 -17.37
CA ILE A 303 12.58 3.91 -16.46
C ILE A 303 11.35 3.31 -15.78
N MET A 304 10.43 4.15 -15.27
CA MET A 304 9.21 3.66 -14.62
C MET A 304 8.23 3.03 -15.59
N PHE A 305 8.20 3.47 -16.84
CA PHE A 305 7.50 2.79 -17.93
C PHE A 305 8.04 1.38 -18.13
N LEU A 306 9.36 1.20 -18.25
CA LEU A 306 9.94 -0.15 -18.45
C LEU A 306 9.59 -1.09 -17.28
N ILE A 307 9.71 -0.61 -16.04
CA ILE A 307 9.33 -1.38 -14.84
C ILE A 307 7.83 -1.69 -14.83
N GLY A 308 7.00 -0.69 -15.11
CA GLY A 308 5.54 -0.83 -15.15
C GLY A 308 5.08 -1.79 -16.24
N SER A 309 5.65 -1.70 -17.44
CA SER A 309 5.34 -2.57 -18.59
C SER A 309 5.75 -4.01 -18.33
N PHE A 310 6.95 -4.20 -17.77
CA PHE A 310 7.41 -5.52 -17.34
C PHE A 310 6.46 -6.16 -16.33
N CYS A 311 6.08 -5.42 -15.29
CA CYS A 311 5.13 -5.92 -14.28
C CYS A 311 3.75 -6.23 -14.90
N ALA A 312 3.26 -5.36 -15.80
CA ALA A 312 1.96 -5.54 -16.43
C ALA A 312 1.93 -6.80 -17.34
N CYS A 313 2.98 -7.03 -18.12
CA CYS A 313 3.15 -8.22 -18.94
C CYS A 313 3.25 -9.49 -18.10
N CYS A 314 4.09 -9.49 -17.05
CA CYS A 314 4.18 -10.60 -16.10
C CYS A 314 2.83 -10.92 -15.48
N LEU A 315 2.10 -9.93 -14.98
CA LEU A 315 0.78 -10.17 -14.41
C LEU A 315 -0.23 -10.69 -15.44
N THR A 316 -0.21 -10.16 -16.67
CA THR A 316 -1.09 -10.60 -17.75
C THR A 316 -0.95 -12.09 -18.05
N GLY A 317 0.28 -12.61 -18.08
CA GLY A 317 0.52 -14.03 -18.36
C GLY A 317 0.46 -14.93 -17.13
N LEU A 318 0.71 -14.42 -15.92
CA LEU A 318 1.00 -15.25 -14.75
C LEU A 318 -0.01 -15.17 -13.60
N ILE A 319 -0.78 -14.09 -13.45
CA ILE A 319 -1.56 -13.90 -12.22
C ILE A 319 -2.66 -14.97 -12.08
N ASP A 320 -3.42 -15.25 -13.13
CA ASP A 320 -4.49 -16.26 -13.08
C ASP A 320 -3.92 -17.68 -12.93
N PRO A 321 -2.90 -18.11 -13.72
CA PRO A 321 -2.23 -19.39 -13.50
C PRO A 321 -1.64 -19.54 -12.10
N PHE A 322 -1.03 -18.48 -11.56
CA PHE A 322 -0.50 -18.49 -10.21
C PHE A 322 -1.61 -18.68 -9.17
N ILE A 323 -2.72 -17.93 -9.28
CA ILE A 323 -3.87 -18.08 -8.38
C ILE A 323 -4.47 -19.48 -8.49
N ALA A 324 -4.57 -20.02 -9.70
CA ALA A 324 -5.07 -21.38 -9.94
C ALA A 324 -4.18 -22.45 -9.29
N LEU A 325 -2.85 -22.30 -9.36
CA LEU A 325 -1.88 -23.20 -8.73
C LEU A 325 -1.86 -23.03 -7.20
N ALA A 326 -1.86 -21.79 -6.72
CA ALA A 326 -1.71 -21.46 -5.31
C ALA A 326 -2.99 -21.75 -4.52
N PHE A 327 -4.16 -21.38 -5.04
CA PHE A 327 -5.43 -21.39 -4.31
C PHE A 327 -6.48 -22.29 -4.96
N GLY A 328 -6.48 -22.44 -6.29
CA GLY A 328 -7.38 -23.33 -7.02
C GLY A 328 -8.05 -22.64 -8.22
N LYS A 329 -8.40 -23.43 -9.25
CA LYS A 329 -8.90 -22.91 -10.54
C LYS A 329 -10.18 -22.08 -10.44
N ASN A 330 -11.06 -22.38 -9.49
CA ASN A 330 -12.35 -21.70 -9.32
C ASN A 330 -12.22 -20.36 -8.57
N LEU A 331 -11.00 -19.95 -8.21
CA LEU A 331 -10.73 -18.76 -7.41
C LEU A 331 -10.14 -17.61 -8.23
N THR A 332 -10.30 -17.65 -9.54
CA THR A 332 -9.87 -16.60 -10.47
C THR A 332 -10.94 -15.53 -10.64
N LEU A 333 -10.51 -14.33 -11.00
CA LEU A 333 -11.40 -13.20 -11.29
C LEU A 333 -11.82 -13.17 -12.76
N GLY A 334 -12.90 -12.45 -13.03
CA GLY A 334 -13.28 -12.11 -14.40
C GLY A 334 -12.18 -11.33 -15.12
N ARG A 335 -11.94 -11.67 -16.39
CA ARG A 335 -10.82 -11.15 -17.18
C ARG A 335 -10.78 -9.63 -17.30
N LEU A 336 -11.94 -8.99 -17.42
CA LEU A 336 -12.04 -7.53 -17.40
C LEU A 336 -11.49 -6.93 -16.10
N THR A 337 -11.86 -7.50 -14.94
CA THR A 337 -11.37 -7.07 -13.62
C THR A 337 -9.85 -7.24 -13.52
N VAL A 338 -9.31 -8.35 -14.01
CA VAL A 338 -7.86 -8.61 -14.02
C VAL A 338 -7.12 -7.54 -14.82
N TYR A 339 -7.60 -7.22 -16.03
CA TYR A 339 -6.98 -6.16 -16.85
C TYR A 339 -7.07 -4.78 -16.20
N VAL A 340 -8.17 -4.44 -15.52
CA VAL A 340 -8.29 -3.19 -14.76
C VAL A 340 -7.29 -3.15 -13.60
N CYS A 341 -7.10 -4.27 -12.88
CA CYS A 341 -6.09 -4.37 -11.82
C CYS A 341 -4.66 -4.15 -12.35
N ILE A 342 -4.35 -4.75 -13.50
CA ILE A 342 -3.04 -4.62 -14.17
C ILE A 342 -2.80 -3.17 -14.59
N PHE A 343 -3.82 -2.52 -15.16
CA PHE A 343 -3.75 -1.10 -15.50
C PHE A 343 -3.51 -0.21 -14.28
N ASN A 344 -4.20 -0.48 -13.16
CA ASN A 344 -3.99 0.25 -11.90
C ASN A 344 -2.57 0.07 -11.35
N LEU A 345 -1.99 -1.14 -11.45
CA LEU A 345 -0.60 -1.38 -11.08
C LEU A 345 0.36 -0.58 -11.99
N TYR A 346 0.14 -0.63 -13.31
CA TYR A 346 0.95 0.11 -14.28
C TYR A 346 0.95 1.62 -13.96
N MET A 347 -0.22 2.20 -13.70
CA MET A 347 -0.34 3.61 -13.35
C MET A 347 0.40 3.96 -12.06
N THR A 348 0.37 3.08 -11.06
CA THR A 348 1.13 3.24 -9.81
C THR A 348 2.64 3.37 -10.06
N ALA A 349 3.19 2.70 -11.08
CA ALA A 349 4.60 2.83 -11.45
C ALA A 349 4.86 4.15 -12.17
N VAL A 350 4.09 4.45 -13.22
CA VAL A 350 4.34 5.58 -14.12
C VAL A 350 4.10 6.94 -13.45
N GLU A 351 3.24 7.02 -12.43
CA GLU A 351 2.98 8.29 -11.73
C GLU A 351 4.12 8.74 -10.80
N ILE A 352 5.00 7.83 -10.37
CA ILE A 352 6.05 8.09 -9.36
C ILE A 352 6.92 9.30 -9.69
N PRO A 353 7.48 9.46 -10.92
CA PRO A 353 8.37 10.58 -11.23
C PRO A 353 7.64 11.92 -11.16
N VAL A 354 6.43 12.01 -11.73
CA VAL A 354 5.62 13.24 -11.71
C VAL A 354 5.29 13.62 -10.28
N TRP A 355 4.85 12.65 -9.47
CA TRP A 355 4.46 12.94 -8.10
C TRP A 355 5.66 13.38 -7.24
N SER A 356 6.82 12.78 -7.48
CA SER A 356 8.08 13.17 -6.81
C SER A 356 8.50 14.60 -7.17
N MET A 357 8.41 14.99 -8.44
CA MET A 357 8.73 16.34 -8.91
C MET A 357 7.75 17.42 -8.38
N VAL A 358 6.45 17.12 -8.39
CA VAL A 358 5.42 18.03 -7.82
C VAL A 358 5.62 18.24 -6.33
N THR A 359 5.97 17.16 -5.61
CA THR A 359 6.25 17.23 -4.17
C THR A 359 7.51 18.05 -3.89
N ALA A 360 8.60 17.83 -4.65
CA ALA A 360 9.85 18.56 -4.48
C ALA A 360 9.75 20.05 -4.86
N SER A 361 8.86 20.42 -5.80
CA SER A 361 8.65 21.81 -6.22
C SER A 361 7.79 22.65 -5.28
N GLY A 362 7.24 22.07 -4.20
CA GLY A 362 6.48 22.81 -3.19
C GLY A 362 5.07 23.23 -3.58
N LEU A 363 4.49 22.66 -4.65
CA LEU A 363 3.17 23.02 -5.18
C LEU A 363 1.97 22.44 -4.39
N PHE A 364 2.14 22.23 -3.08
CA PHE A 364 1.21 21.51 -2.20
C PHE A 364 -0.22 22.07 -2.22
N LYS A 365 -0.38 23.40 -2.31
CA LYS A 365 -1.70 24.05 -2.31
C LYS A 365 -2.54 23.62 -3.52
N ALA A 366 -1.93 23.52 -4.69
CA ALA A 366 -2.62 23.09 -5.92
C ALA A 366 -2.80 21.57 -5.96
N ASP A 367 -1.79 20.79 -5.54
CA ASP A 367 -1.85 19.33 -5.51
C ASP A 367 -2.97 18.79 -4.59
N LYS A 368 -3.27 19.50 -3.50
CA LYS A 368 -4.39 19.20 -2.62
C LYS A 368 -5.73 19.11 -3.37
N TYR A 369 -6.02 20.07 -4.24
CA TYR A 369 -7.29 20.11 -4.98
C TYR A 369 -7.36 19.00 -6.04
N ILE A 370 -6.25 18.69 -6.70
CA ILE A 370 -6.15 17.55 -7.63
C ILE A 370 -6.44 16.24 -6.89
N SER A 371 -5.92 16.09 -5.67
CA SER A 371 -6.12 14.87 -4.87
C SER A 371 -7.56 14.69 -4.40
N LEU A 372 -8.21 15.79 -3.97
CA LEU A 372 -9.63 15.80 -3.60
C LEU A 372 -10.52 15.49 -4.80
N LEU A 373 -10.26 16.10 -5.96
CA LEU A 373 -10.99 15.82 -7.19
C LEU A 373 -10.88 14.35 -7.58
N GLY A 374 -9.66 13.79 -7.55
CA GLY A 374 -9.45 12.37 -7.83
C GLY A 374 -10.24 11.47 -6.89
N THR A 375 -10.28 11.79 -5.59
CA THR A 375 -11.06 11.01 -4.61
C THR A 375 -12.56 11.12 -4.86
N ALA A 376 -13.07 12.31 -5.22
CA ALA A 376 -14.48 12.49 -5.54
C ALA A 376 -14.88 11.72 -6.81
N VAL A 377 -14.05 11.78 -7.86
CA VAL A 377 -14.28 11.03 -9.10
C VAL A 377 -14.22 9.53 -8.85
N ASN A 378 -13.28 9.05 -8.05
CA ASN A 378 -13.21 7.64 -7.62
C ASN A 378 -14.56 7.17 -7.09
N LEU A 379 -15.06 7.81 -6.04
CA LEU A 379 -16.30 7.41 -5.37
C LEU A 379 -17.51 7.42 -6.30
N LEU A 380 -17.64 8.46 -7.13
CA LEU A 380 -18.74 8.59 -8.07
C LEU A 380 -18.68 7.49 -9.14
N VAL A 381 -17.54 7.34 -9.81
CA VAL A 381 -17.38 6.35 -10.89
C VAL A 381 -17.50 4.94 -10.33
N SER A 382 -16.86 4.64 -9.20
CA SER A 382 -16.92 3.33 -8.57
C SER A 382 -18.35 2.95 -8.16
N TYR A 383 -19.15 3.90 -7.67
CA TYR A 383 -20.55 3.64 -7.34
C TYR A 383 -21.43 3.41 -8.57
N PHE A 384 -21.33 4.26 -9.60
CA PHE A 384 -22.18 4.13 -10.79
C PHE A 384 -21.79 2.93 -11.67
N LEU A 385 -20.50 2.78 -11.99
CA LEU A 385 -20.03 1.65 -12.77
C LEU A 385 -20.02 0.35 -11.97
N GLY A 386 -19.90 0.41 -10.64
CA GLY A 386 -20.03 -0.78 -9.79
C GLY A 386 -21.39 -1.45 -9.91
N LYS A 387 -22.47 -0.67 -10.16
CA LYS A 387 -23.81 -1.23 -10.37
C LYS A 387 -23.97 -1.95 -11.71
N SER A 388 -23.26 -1.52 -12.75
CA SER A 388 -23.39 -2.07 -14.11
C SER A 388 -22.33 -3.11 -14.47
N LEU A 389 -21.09 -2.92 -14.01
CA LEU A 389 -19.92 -3.75 -14.33
C LEU A 389 -19.36 -4.51 -13.10
N GLY A 390 -20.04 -4.44 -11.95
CA GLY A 390 -19.62 -5.11 -10.73
C GLY A 390 -18.23 -4.66 -10.27
N MET A 391 -17.39 -5.61 -9.88
CA MET A 391 -16.03 -5.34 -9.37
C MET A 391 -15.16 -4.55 -10.36
N ALA A 392 -15.26 -4.85 -11.66
CA ALA A 392 -14.50 -4.14 -12.69
C ALA A 392 -14.87 -2.64 -12.70
N GLY A 393 -16.17 -2.32 -12.58
CA GLY A 393 -16.66 -0.94 -12.52
C GLY A 393 -16.14 -0.16 -11.31
N ILE A 394 -16.08 -0.82 -10.15
CA ILE A 394 -15.52 -0.24 -8.92
C ILE A 394 -14.04 0.13 -9.14
N LEU A 395 -13.25 -0.81 -9.66
CA LEU A 395 -11.81 -0.61 -9.88
C LEU A 395 -11.50 0.34 -11.04
N ILE A 396 -12.42 0.51 -11.99
CA ILE A 396 -12.32 1.55 -13.04
C ILE A 396 -12.37 2.96 -12.42
N GLY A 397 -13.11 3.15 -11.33
CA GLY A 397 -13.07 4.43 -10.60
C GLY A 397 -11.66 4.76 -10.08
N THR A 398 -10.90 3.73 -9.68
CA THR A 398 -9.48 3.87 -9.31
C THR A 398 -8.61 4.19 -10.54
N SER A 399 -8.86 3.54 -11.68
CA SER A 399 -8.19 3.88 -12.96
C SER A 399 -8.41 5.34 -13.35
N CYS A 400 -9.65 5.82 -13.31
CA CYS A 400 -9.99 7.21 -13.62
C CYS A 400 -9.26 8.19 -12.69
N THR A 401 -9.14 7.83 -11.41
CA THR A 401 -8.44 8.64 -10.42
C THR A 401 -6.96 8.79 -10.76
N PHE A 402 -6.29 7.69 -11.12
CA PHE A 402 -4.89 7.73 -11.54
C PHE A 402 -4.71 8.57 -12.80
N VAL A 403 -5.53 8.37 -13.83
CA VAL A 403 -5.42 9.12 -15.10
C VAL A 403 -5.63 10.62 -14.89
N ILE A 404 -6.63 11.01 -14.09
CA ILE A 404 -6.90 12.41 -13.75
C ILE A 404 -5.74 13.02 -12.96
N LYS A 405 -5.27 12.34 -11.91
CA LYS A 405 -4.16 12.82 -11.08
C LYS A 405 -2.89 12.98 -11.91
N PHE A 406 -2.54 11.97 -12.72
CA PHE A 406 -1.36 12.00 -13.59
C PHE A 406 -1.41 13.19 -14.55
N THR A 407 -2.53 13.34 -15.27
CA THR A 407 -2.73 14.42 -16.25
C THR A 407 -2.67 15.80 -15.60
N LEU A 408 -3.45 16.02 -14.55
CA LEU A 408 -3.52 17.33 -13.89
C LEU A 408 -2.20 17.70 -13.19
N LYS A 409 -1.46 16.72 -12.65
CA LYS A 409 -0.16 16.97 -12.04
C LYS A 409 0.91 17.32 -13.07
N ILE A 410 0.91 16.68 -14.25
CA ILE A 410 1.78 17.10 -15.37
C ILE A 410 1.47 18.53 -15.77
N ILE A 411 0.19 18.87 -16.00
CA ILE A 411 -0.24 20.23 -16.37
C ILE A 411 0.20 21.23 -15.30
N LEU A 412 -0.03 20.91 -14.02
CA LEU A 412 0.35 21.75 -12.90
C LEU A 412 1.86 22.01 -12.88
N PHE A 413 2.66 20.95 -12.96
CA PHE A 413 4.11 21.04 -12.90
C PHE A 413 4.68 21.83 -14.08
N TYR A 414 4.23 21.54 -15.30
CA TYR A 414 4.71 22.23 -16.49
C TYR A 414 4.28 23.71 -16.52
N ASN A 415 3.04 24.03 -16.17
CA ASN A 415 2.54 25.41 -16.26
C ASN A 415 2.96 26.30 -15.08
N LYS A 416 3.05 25.75 -13.86
CA LYS A 416 3.36 26.54 -12.67
C LYS A 416 4.86 26.55 -12.35
N PHE A 417 5.56 25.44 -12.54
CA PHE A 417 6.97 25.32 -12.17
C PHE A 417 7.90 25.47 -13.39
N LEU A 418 7.82 24.54 -14.36
CA LEU A 418 8.75 24.51 -15.49
C LEU A 418 8.55 25.68 -16.46
N LYS A 419 7.33 26.21 -16.60
CA LYS A 419 6.99 27.22 -17.62
C LYS A 419 7.31 26.75 -19.05
N LEU A 420 7.15 25.45 -19.30
CA LEU A 420 7.38 24.78 -20.58
C LEU A 420 6.08 24.15 -21.10
N SER A 421 6.02 23.81 -22.39
CA SER A 421 4.89 23.07 -22.96
C SER A 421 4.91 21.60 -22.52
N CYS A 422 3.76 21.08 -22.06
CA CYS A 422 3.61 19.68 -21.65
C CYS A 422 3.22 18.72 -22.78
N ILE A 423 3.00 19.21 -24.02
CA ILE A 423 2.48 18.37 -25.11
C ILE A 423 3.44 17.21 -25.43
N LYS A 424 4.74 17.48 -25.48
CA LYS A 424 5.77 16.47 -25.78
C LYS A 424 5.75 15.34 -24.75
N ILE A 425 5.62 15.67 -23.46
CA ILE A 425 5.59 14.65 -22.41
C ILE A 425 4.29 13.85 -22.44
N PHE A 426 3.16 14.46 -22.80
CA PHE A 426 1.89 13.76 -22.97
C PHE A 426 1.92 12.74 -24.10
N ILE A 427 2.38 13.15 -25.29
CA ILE A 427 2.51 12.26 -26.45
C ILE A 427 3.42 11.08 -26.11
N LYS A 428 4.55 11.35 -25.43
CA LYS A 428 5.50 10.33 -25.03
C LYS A 428 4.89 9.30 -24.05
N ASN A 429 4.14 9.75 -23.04
CA ASN A 429 3.49 8.83 -22.11
C ASN A 429 2.32 8.07 -22.75
N LEU A 430 1.59 8.68 -23.69
CA LEU A 430 0.58 7.98 -24.47
C LEU A 430 1.22 6.87 -25.31
N LEU A 431 2.36 7.13 -25.94
CA LEU A 431 3.13 6.11 -26.66
C LEU A 431 3.53 4.96 -25.73
N PHE A 432 4.03 5.25 -24.52
CA PHE A 432 4.37 4.23 -23.53
C PHE A 432 3.17 3.37 -23.11
N ALA A 433 2.01 3.99 -22.89
CA ALA A 433 0.78 3.26 -22.57
C ALA A 433 0.34 2.37 -23.74
N CYS A 434 0.40 2.87 -24.98
CA CYS A 434 0.09 2.08 -26.18
C CYS A 434 1.04 0.89 -26.33
N VAL A 435 2.35 1.10 -26.18
CA VAL A 435 3.35 0.03 -26.22
C VAL A 435 3.05 -1.03 -25.17
N THR A 436 2.79 -0.63 -23.91
CA THR A 436 2.43 -1.55 -22.83
C THR A 436 1.17 -2.35 -23.16
N PHE A 437 0.15 -1.71 -23.74
CA PHE A 437 -1.09 -2.37 -24.16
C PHE A 437 -0.82 -3.44 -25.22
N PHE A 438 -0.04 -3.12 -26.26
CA PHE A 438 0.33 -4.08 -27.30
C PHE A 438 1.20 -5.22 -26.78
N GLU A 439 2.10 -4.96 -25.84
CA GLU A 439 2.88 -6.00 -25.16
C GLU A 439 1.98 -6.96 -24.37
N CYS A 440 1.06 -6.44 -23.55
CA CYS A 440 0.10 -7.27 -22.81
C CYS A 440 -0.82 -8.07 -23.74
N PHE A 441 -1.24 -7.46 -24.86
CA PHE A 441 -2.00 -8.13 -25.90
C PHE A 441 -1.19 -9.26 -26.56
N ALA A 442 0.09 -9.02 -26.89
CA ALA A 442 0.99 -10.03 -27.42
C ALA A 442 1.19 -11.19 -26.44
N VAL A 443 1.45 -10.89 -25.16
CA VAL A 443 1.54 -11.92 -24.10
C VAL A 443 0.27 -12.75 -24.07
N THR A 444 -0.89 -12.10 -24.05
CA THR A 444 -2.20 -12.77 -24.06
C THR A 444 -2.37 -13.71 -25.24
N LEU A 445 -1.99 -13.28 -26.46
CA LEU A 445 -2.10 -14.09 -27.67
C LEU A 445 -1.11 -15.27 -27.66
N LEU A 446 0.12 -15.04 -27.18
CA LEU A 446 1.17 -16.06 -27.16
C LEU A 446 0.88 -17.13 -26.11
N THR A 447 0.50 -16.74 -24.90
CA THR A 447 0.15 -17.70 -23.84
C THR A 447 -1.15 -18.44 -24.15
N GLY A 448 -2.14 -17.76 -24.76
CA GLY A 448 -3.41 -18.39 -25.15
C GLY A 448 -3.30 -19.46 -26.25
N ARG A 449 -2.17 -19.54 -26.97
CA ARG A 449 -1.90 -20.58 -27.98
C ARG A 449 -1.19 -21.80 -27.42
N ILE A 450 -0.72 -21.74 -26.17
CA ILE A 450 0.07 -22.78 -25.53
C ILE A 450 -0.82 -23.44 -24.48
N SER A 451 -0.98 -24.75 -24.62
CA SER A 451 -1.65 -25.59 -23.63
C SER A 451 -0.74 -26.79 -23.37
N LEU A 452 -0.16 -26.87 -22.18
CA LEU A 452 0.68 -28.01 -21.80
C LEU A 452 -0.07 -28.91 -20.80
N SER A 453 0.24 -30.20 -20.79
CA SER A 453 -0.36 -31.15 -19.84
C SER A 453 0.11 -30.90 -18.40
N ASN A 454 1.36 -30.46 -18.22
CA ASN A 454 1.92 -30.12 -16.92
C ASN A 454 1.73 -28.62 -16.61
N PRO A 455 0.92 -28.26 -15.60
CA PRO A 455 0.61 -26.87 -15.30
C PRO A 455 1.83 -26.08 -14.76
N TYR A 456 2.83 -26.75 -14.18
CA TYR A 456 4.08 -26.10 -13.77
C TYR A 456 4.98 -25.77 -14.97
N ALA A 457 5.01 -26.65 -15.97
CA ALA A 457 5.73 -26.39 -17.21
C ALA A 457 5.05 -25.25 -18.01
N GLU A 458 3.72 -25.26 -18.06
CA GLU A 458 2.93 -24.17 -18.66
C GLU A 458 3.22 -22.82 -17.99
N PHE A 459 3.18 -22.79 -16.65
CA PHE A 459 3.53 -21.60 -15.88
C PHE A 459 4.96 -21.10 -16.20
N ALA A 460 5.93 -22.00 -16.29
CA ALA A 460 7.31 -21.65 -16.62
C ALA A 460 7.44 -21.03 -18.03
N VAL A 461 6.75 -21.59 -19.02
CA VAL A 461 6.73 -21.05 -20.39
C VAL A 461 6.05 -19.68 -20.42
N PHE A 462 4.92 -19.53 -19.73
CA PHE A 462 4.25 -18.23 -19.61
C PHE A 462 5.14 -17.19 -18.94
N ALA A 463 5.97 -17.59 -17.98
CA ALA A 463 6.90 -16.69 -17.30
C ALA A 463 7.99 -16.18 -18.25
N VAL A 464 8.55 -17.07 -19.07
CA VAL A 464 9.53 -16.70 -20.10
C VAL A 464 8.91 -15.73 -21.10
N ILE A 465 7.74 -16.05 -21.65
CA ILE A 465 7.05 -15.18 -22.63
C ILE A 465 6.79 -13.81 -22.02
N SER A 466 6.21 -13.78 -20.82
CA SER A 466 5.81 -12.54 -20.16
C SER A 466 6.99 -11.65 -19.76
N ALA A 467 8.16 -12.24 -19.53
CA ALA A 467 9.39 -11.49 -19.26
C ALA A 467 10.09 -11.03 -20.54
N VAL A 468 10.13 -11.87 -21.57
CA VAL A 468 10.88 -11.58 -22.82
C VAL A 468 10.18 -10.50 -23.64
N VAL A 469 8.84 -10.55 -23.78
CA VAL A 469 8.08 -9.58 -24.58
C VAL A 469 8.40 -8.12 -24.24
N PRO A 470 8.22 -7.65 -22.99
CA PRO A 470 8.49 -6.25 -22.62
C PRO A 470 9.98 -5.86 -22.69
N ILE A 471 10.90 -6.81 -22.48
CA ILE A 471 12.34 -6.55 -22.59
C ILE A 471 12.73 -6.38 -24.06
N ALA A 472 12.28 -7.30 -24.92
CA ALA A 472 12.59 -7.29 -26.35
C ALA A 472 11.98 -6.06 -27.04
N SER A 473 10.72 -5.74 -26.78
CA SER A 473 10.07 -4.52 -27.29
C SER A 473 10.78 -3.25 -26.79
N GLY A 474 11.14 -3.21 -25.50
CA GLY A 474 11.86 -2.10 -24.89
C GLY A 474 13.19 -1.82 -25.58
N ILE A 475 13.95 -2.88 -25.92
CA ILE A 475 15.20 -2.76 -26.67
C ILE A 475 14.91 -2.32 -28.12
N VAL A 476 14.07 -3.05 -28.85
CA VAL A 476 13.85 -2.83 -30.29
C VAL A 476 13.27 -1.43 -30.58
N LEU A 477 12.33 -0.97 -29.77
CA LEU A 477 11.65 0.31 -29.99
C LEU A 477 12.48 1.51 -29.50
N PHE A 478 13.29 1.34 -28.45
CA PHE A 478 13.91 2.48 -27.77
C PHE A 478 15.44 2.49 -27.77
N PHE A 479 16.15 1.52 -28.37
CA PHE A 479 17.62 1.45 -28.31
C PHE A 479 18.36 2.71 -28.80
N LYS A 480 17.76 3.50 -29.70
CA LYS A 480 18.33 4.75 -30.24
C LYS A 480 17.97 6.00 -29.42
N THR A 481 17.18 5.86 -28.36
CA THR A 481 16.74 7.00 -27.54
C THR A 481 17.75 7.34 -26.46
N GLU A 482 17.90 8.63 -26.17
CA GLU A 482 18.78 9.12 -25.09
C GLU A 482 18.39 8.52 -23.73
N GLU A 483 17.09 8.30 -23.51
CA GLU A 483 16.58 7.72 -22.28
C GLU A 483 16.95 6.25 -22.11
N PHE A 484 16.98 5.47 -23.19
CA PHE A 484 17.44 4.08 -23.16
C PHE A 484 18.94 4.01 -22.88
N GLU A 485 19.75 4.80 -23.58
CA GLU A 485 21.20 4.86 -23.34
C GLU A 485 21.51 5.24 -21.88
N TYR A 486 20.82 6.27 -21.37
CA TYR A 486 20.93 6.67 -19.97
C TYR A 486 20.58 5.53 -19.01
N SER A 487 19.49 4.81 -19.26
CA SER A 487 19.03 3.71 -18.41
C SER A 487 20.02 2.55 -18.38
N VAL A 488 20.60 2.19 -19.54
CA VAL A 488 21.64 1.16 -19.66
C VAL A 488 22.91 1.57 -18.92
N ASN A 489 23.35 2.82 -19.07
CA ASN A 489 24.54 3.33 -18.39
C ASN A 489 24.36 3.37 -16.87
N LEU A 490 23.19 3.79 -16.38
CA LEU A 490 22.85 3.77 -14.97
C LEU A 490 22.89 2.34 -14.40
N PHE A 491 22.35 1.37 -15.13
CA PHE A 491 22.38 -0.04 -14.73
C PHE A 491 23.82 -0.59 -14.67
N LYS A 492 24.63 -0.36 -15.72
CA LYS A 492 26.04 -0.78 -15.77
C LYS A 492 26.85 -0.21 -14.61
N ASN A 493 26.71 1.09 -14.33
CA ASN A 493 27.43 1.76 -13.24
C ASN A 493 27.03 1.22 -11.87
N THR A 494 25.74 0.95 -11.68
CA THR A 494 25.22 0.37 -10.44
C THR A 494 25.76 -1.04 -10.22
N LEU A 495 25.75 -1.88 -11.26
CA LEU A 495 26.27 -3.25 -11.19
C LEU A 495 27.78 -3.27 -10.88
N ALA A 496 28.56 -2.41 -11.53
CA ALA A 496 29.99 -2.28 -11.28
C ALA A 496 30.30 -1.86 -9.83
N HIS A 497 29.48 -0.98 -9.24
CA HIS A 497 29.62 -0.59 -7.83
C HIS A 497 29.26 -1.70 -6.84
N ILE A 498 28.30 -2.57 -7.18
CA ILE A 498 27.93 -3.71 -6.35
C ILE A 498 29.02 -4.79 -6.41
N LEU A 499 29.55 -5.09 -7.59
CA LEU A 499 30.59 -6.11 -7.78
C LEU A 499 31.96 -5.73 -7.22
N LYS A 500 32.23 -4.44 -7.03
CA LYS A 500 33.47 -3.93 -6.39
C LYS A 500 33.40 -3.87 -4.86
N ARG A 501 32.24 -4.17 -4.26
CA ARG A 501 32.02 -4.24 -2.81
C ARG A 501 31.86 -5.68 -2.38
#